data_AF-A0A6A6A7H0-F1
#
_entry.id   AF-A0A6A6A7H0-F1
#
_cell.length_a   1.000
_cell.length_b   1.000
_cell.length_c   1.000
_cell.angle_alpha   90.00
_cell.angle_beta   90.00
_cell.angle_gamma   90.00
#
_symmetry.space_group_name_H-M   'P 1'
#
loop_
_entity.id
_entity.type
_entity.pdbx_description
1 polymer ?
#
loop_
_entity_poly.entity_id
_entity_poly.type
_entity_poly.pdbx_seq_one_letter_code
_entity_poly.pdbx_strand_id
1 'polypeptide(L)'
;MVAGTSSAEYLESVAHRELDWINAHANLQEPNKTPWSYMSPEQNSPEAHTVLLQKFLSTIPYIVPQDPELVSPRLWHPDFHAGNIYIDDQARISCIIDWQGAWTTPVFIGANPPLLLDYGIDMLMKLPGNFKALDDATKDQLRYQVSQSVLIHTYETLTAEKNPLMYKVMRHPHGQTLKQLEAFVGSTWDNSLFPFEECLIRVENEWDHLGTNEPCPYRFLPERIRQHYEEAESFNKSQEFWKGLRGVLTDEGYASNESFGKAVEILRDLREVGLDDLKGEERRSLDKETRWVVDLSDPKT
;
A
#
# COMPACT_ATOMS: atom_id res chain seq x y z
N MET A 1 -7.06 11.51 -18.16
CA MET A 1 -7.96 12.09 -17.15
C MET A 1 -9.10 11.11 -17.01
N VAL A 2 -9.21 10.44 -15.86
CA VAL A 2 -10.26 9.48 -15.56
C VAL A 2 -11.53 10.30 -15.29
N ALA A 3 -12.52 10.24 -16.19
CA ALA A 3 -13.73 11.05 -16.10
C ALA A 3 -14.94 10.11 -15.96
N GLY A 4 -15.29 9.77 -14.72
CA GLY A 4 -16.53 9.08 -14.38
C GLY A 4 -17.54 10.08 -13.82
N THR A 5 -18.80 9.97 -14.24
CA THR A 5 -19.94 10.72 -13.66
C THR A 5 -20.53 10.01 -12.43
N SER A 6 -20.12 8.78 -12.16
CA SER A 6 -20.47 7.98 -10.98
C SER A 6 -19.24 7.27 -10.37
N SER A 7 -19.37 6.77 -9.13
CA SER A 7 -18.30 5.99 -8.48
C SER A 7 -18.00 4.68 -9.19
N ALA A 8 -19.00 4.04 -9.80
CA ALA A 8 -18.81 2.84 -10.61
C ALA A 8 -17.98 3.15 -11.87
N GLU A 9 -18.37 4.19 -12.61
CA GLU A 9 -17.63 4.63 -13.80
C GLU A 9 -16.18 5.03 -13.48
N TYR A 10 -15.94 5.61 -12.29
CA TYR A 10 -14.58 5.87 -11.82
C TYR A 10 -13.76 4.58 -11.71
N LEU A 11 -14.26 3.57 -10.96
CA LEU A 11 -13.55 2.30 -10.80
C LEU A 11 -13.36 1.57 -12.13
N GLU A 12 -14.40 1.56 -12.98
CA GLU A 12 -14.34 0.96 -14.32
C GLU A 12 -13.28 1.63 -15.19
N SER A 13 -13.20 2.96 -15.16
CA SER A 13 -12.22 3.69 -15.99
C SER A 13 -10.78 3.53 -15.50
N VAL A 14 -10.54 3.31 -14.20
CA VAL A 14 -9.21 2.93 -13.71
C VAL A 14 -8.82 1.54 -14.25
N ALA A 15 -9.72 0.56 -14.19
CA ALA A 15 -9.49 -0.79 -14.69
C ALA A 15 -9.32 -0.84 -16.22
N HIS A 16 -10.17 -0.13 -16.97
CA HIS A 16 -10.06 -0.04 -18.43
C HIS A 16 -8.76 0.63 -18.87
N ARG A 17 -8.32 1.67 -18.17
CA ARG A 17 -7.03 2.31 -18.45
C ARG A 17 -5.87 1.32 -18.29
N GLU A 18 -5.88 0.52 -17.24
CA GLU A 18 -4.86 -0.52 -17.02
C GLU A 18 -4.91 -1.59 -18.12
N LEU A 19 -6.11 -2.08 -18.46
CA LEU A 19 -6.31 -3.02 -19.57
C LEU A 19 -5.78 -2.48 -20.90
N ASP A 20 -6.11 -1.24 -21.24
CA ASP A 20 -5.66 -0.59 -22.47
C ASP A 20 -4.12 -0.46 -22.49
N TRP A 21 -3.52 -0.10 -21.36
CA TRP A 21 -2.07 -0.01 -21.23
C TRP A 21 -1.40 -1.36 -21.41
N ILE A 22 -1.88 -2.41 -20.74
CA ILE A 22 -1.35 -3.78 -20.85
C ILE A 22 -1.45 -4.26 -22.30
N ASN A 23 -2.60 -4.06 -22.95
CA ASN A 23 -2.79 -4.47 -24.34
C ASN A 23 -1.86 -3.74 -25.33
N ALA A 24 -1.51 -2.49 -25.05
CA ALA A 24 -0.67 -1.68 -25.94
C ALA A 24 0.83 -1.80 -25.65
N HIS A 25 1.22 -2.05 -24.40
CA HIS A 25 2.59 -1.82 -23.91
C HIS A 25 3.20 -2.97 -23.12
N ALA A 26 2.42 -3.98 -22.70
CA ALA A 26 2.97 -5.07 -21.91
C ALA A 26 4.08 -5.80 -22.68
N ASN A 27 5.24 -5.92 -22.03
CA ASN A 27 6.41 -6.56 -22.61
C ASN A 27 6.78 -7.82 -21.82
N LEU A 28 6.55 -8.98 -22.42
CA LEU A 28 6.86 -10.30 -21.86
C LEU A 28 8.36 -10.52 -21.59
N GLN A 29 9.22 -9.70 -22.21
CA GLN A 29 10.68 -9.76 -22.09
C GLN A 29 11.22 -8.64 -21.18
N GLU A 30 10.37 -7.85 -20.53
CA GLU A 30 10.86 -6.82 -19.61
C GLU A 30 11.61 -7.50 -18.45
N PRO A 31 12.90 -7.14 -18.25
CA PRO A 31 13.66 -7.68 -17.15
C PRO A 31 13.07 -7.21 -15.83
N ASN A 32 13.16 -8.06 -14.79
CA ASN A 32 12.71 -7.69 -13.45
C ASN A 32 13.45 -6.42 -12.99
N LYS A 33 12.73 -5.30 -12.88
CA LYS A 33 13.28 -4.01 -12.43
C LYS A 33 13.56 -3.99 -10.92
N THR A 34 13.00 -4.94 -10.16
CA THR A 34 13.16 -5.08 -8.71
C THR A 34 13.55 -6.51 -8.33
N PRO A 35 14.82 -6.91 -8.50
CA PRO A 35 15.26 -8.28 -8.23
C PRO A 35 15.09 -8.74 -6.77
N TRP A 36 14.96 -7.79 -5.83
CA TRP A 36 14.78 -8.06 -4.39
C TRP A 36 13.31 -8.14 -3.95
N SER A 37 12.38 -7.91 -4.87
CA SER A 37 10.95 -8.01 -4.62
C SER A 37 10.45 -9.36 -5.11
N TYR A 38 9.58 -10.00 -4.31
CA TYR A 38 8.85 -11.16 -4.78
C TYR A 38 7.94 -10.75 -5.95
N MET A 39 8.03 -11.49 -7.05
CA MET A 39 7.10 -11.38 -8.17
C MET A 39 6.36 -12.71 -8.34
N SER A 40 5.04 -12.61 -8.54
CA SER A 40 4.22 -13.77 -8.89
C SER A 40 4.75 -14.40 -10.18
N PRO A 41 4.69 -15.74 -10.34
CA PRO A 41 5.01 -16.40 -11.61
C PRO A 41 4.17 -15.86 -12.78
N GLU A 42 2.97 -15.36 -12.49
CA GLU A 42 2.04 -14.80 -13.45
C GLU A 42 2.25 -13.29 -13.72
N GLN A 43 3.19 -12.63 -13.02
CA GLN A 43 3.45 -11.18 -13.14
C GLN A 43 3.72 -10.71 -14.57
N ASN A 44 4.37 -11.55 -15.37
CA ASN A 44 4.74 -11.20 -16.74
C ASN A 44 3.70 -11.69 -17.76
N SER A 45 2.55 -12.22 -17.34
CA SER A 45 1.48 -12.69 -18.24
C SER A 45 0.39 -11.62 -18.40
N PRO A 46 0.28 -10.95 -19.56
CA PRO A 46 -0.81 -10.02 -19.84
C PRO A 46 -2.19 -10.65 -19.64
N GLU A 47 -2.33 -11.94 -19.95
CA GLU A 47 -3.57 -12.70 -19.77
C GLU A 47 -3.95 -12.84 -18.30
N ALA A 48 -3.00 -13.11 -17.41
CA ALA A 48 -3.26 -13.22 -15.98
C ALA A 48 -3.78 -11.90 -15.41
N HIS A 49 -3.15 -10.78 -15.76
CA HIS A 49 -3.59 -9.44 -15.37
C HIS A 49 -4.98 -9.13 -15.92
N THR A 50 -5.20 -9.40 -17.22
CA THR A 50 -6.48 -9.18 -17.88
C THR A 50 -7.60 -9.97 -17.20
N VAL A 51 -7.37 -11.23 -16.85
CA VAL A 51 -8.37 -12.06 -16.16
C VAL A 51 -8.74 -11.46 -14.80
N LEU A 52 -7.76 -11.02 -14.00
CA LEU A 52 -8.04 -10.40 -12.69
C LEU A 52 -8.75 -9.04 -12.83
N LEU A 53 -8.36 -8.23 -13.81
CA LEU A 53 -9.02 -6.95 -14.11
C LEU A 53 -10.49 -7.16 -14.55
N GLN A 54 -10.76 -8.20 -15.34
CA GLN A 54 -12.12 -8.57 -15.72
C GLN A 54 -12.95 -9.09 -14.53
N LYS A 55 -12.32 -9.86 -13.63
CA LYS A 55 -12.96 -10.24 -12.35
C LYS A 55 -13.34 -9.01 -11.54
N PHE A 56 -12.45 -8.02 -11.41
CA PHE A 56 -12.75 -6.76 -10.73
C PHE A 56 -13.90 -6.00 -11.41
N LEU A 57 -13.87 -5.82 -12.73
CA LEU A 57 -14.95 -5.16 -13.47
C LEU A 57 -16.32 -5.79 -13.18
N SER A 58 -16.37 -7.14 -13.10
CA SER A 58 -17.61 -7.86 -12.80
C SER A 58 -18.15 -7.64 -11.38
N THR A 59 -17.33 -7.18 -10.42
CA THR A 59 -17.77 -6.95 -9.03
C THR A 59 -18.20 -5.51 -8.77
N ILE A 60 -17.78 -4.55 -9.58
CA ILE A 60 -18.07 -3.11 -9.42
C ILE A 60 -19.55 -2.83 -9.09
N PRO A 61 -20.55 -3.41 -9.79
CA PRO A 61 -21.96 -3.15 -9.50
C PRO A 61 -22.41 -3.51 -8.07
N TYR A 62 -21.68 -4.41 -7.41
CA TYR A 62 -22.01 -4.96 -6.08
C TYR A 62 -21.17 -4.36 -4.95
N ILE A 63 -19.94 -3.96 -5.25
CA ILE A 63 -19.01 -3.42 -4.25
C ILE A 63 -19.16 -1.91 -4.04
N VAL A 64 -19.78 -1.19 -4.99
CA VAL A 64 -20.07 0.24 -4.85
C VAL A 64 -21.24 0.44 -3.87
N PRO A 65 -21.06 1.23 -2.79
CA PRO A 65 -22.13 1.48 -1.84
C PRO A 65 -23.34 2.17 -2.49
N GLN A 66 -24.55 1.80 -2.06
CA GLN A 66 -25.80 2.43 -2.52
C GLN A 66 -26.10 3.76 -1.78
N ASP A 67 -25.34 4.05 -0.73
CA ASP A 67 -25.53 5.21 0.11
C ASP A 67 -25.02 6.50 -0.57
N PRO A 68 -25.89 7.48 -0.85
CA PRO A 68 -25.53 8.73 -1.52
C PRO A 68 -24.43 9.53 -0.81
N GLU A 69 -24.33 9.45 0.52
CA GLU A 69 -23.28 10.16 1.26
C GLU A 69 -21.90 9.51 1.04
N LEU A 70 -21.85 8.18 0.95
CA LEU A 70 -20.61 7.43 0.74
C LEU A 70 -20.08 7.58 -0.68
N VAL A 71 -20.97 7.60 -1.68
CA VAL A 71 -20.59 7.82 -3.09
C VAL A 71 -20.36 9.29 -3.45
N SER A 72 -20.64 10.21 -2.52
CA SER A 72 -20.46 11.63 -2.76
C SER A 72 -18.99 11.96 -3.07
N PRO A 73 -18.69 12.74 -4.12
CA PRO A 73 -17.33 13.13 -4.43
C PRO A 73 -16.83 14.16 -3.42
N ARG A 74 -15.59 14.00 -2.94
CA ARG A 74 -14.89 14.99 -2.11
C ARG A 74 -13.50 15.26 -2.67
N LEU A 75 -12.99 16.45 -2.43
CA LEU A 75 -11.60 16.80 -2.74
C LEU A 75 -10.69 16.22 -1.65
N TRP A 76 -9.69 15.46 -2.06
CA TRP A 76 -8.73 14.84 -1.15
C TRP A 76 -7.32 15.37 -1.39
N HIS A 77 -6.61 15.58 -0.29
CA HIS A 77 -5.19 15.86 -0.29
C HIS A 77 -4.43 14.59 -0.65
N PRO A 78 -3.51 14.61 -1.63
CA PRO A 78 -2.85 13.40 -2.13
C PRO A 78 -1.83 12.85 -1.11
N ASP A 79 -1.20 13.72 -0.33
CA ASP A 79 -0.16 13.32 0.64
C ASP A 79 -0.33 14.01 2.00
N PHE A 80 -1.34 13.57 2.76
CA PHE A 80 -1.69 14.21 4.04
C PHE A 80 -0.88 13.66 5.22
N HIS A 81 0.39 14.08 5.32
CA HIS A 81 1.29 13.77 6.43
C HIS A 81 1.71 15.02 7.22
N ALA A 82 2.35 14.82 8.38
CA ALA A 82 2.70 15.92 9.29
C ALA A 82 3.65 16.97 8.68
N GLY A 83 4.46 16.60 7.69
CA GLY A 83 5.35 17.53 6.98
C GLY A 83 4.60 18.58 6.15
N ASN A 84 3.37 18.26 5.73
CA ASN A 84 2.51 19.16 4.95
C ASN A 84 1.56 20.01 5.83
N ILE A 85 1.66 19.93 7.16
CA ILE A 85 0.80 20.65 8.11
C ILE A 85 1.64 21.66 8.90
N TYR A 86 1.35 22.95 8.70
CA TYR A 86 1.98 24.03 9.45
C TYR A 86 1.13 24.42 10.65
N ILE A 87 1.79 24.68 11.78
CA ILE A 87 1.17 25.15 13.01
C ILE A 87 1.71 26.52 13.40
N ASP A 88 0.88 27.36 14.01
CA ASP A 88 1.29 28.65 14.58
C ASP A 88 1.84 28.51 16.01
N ASP A 89 2.31 29.62 16.59
CA ASP A 89 2.84 29.68 17.96
C ASP A 89 1.80 29.33 19.05
N GLN A 90 0.52 29.22 18.68
CA GLN A 90 -0.58 28.80 19.56
C GLN A 90 -1.00 27.33 19.30
N ALA A 91 -0.19 26.57 18.56
CA ALA A 91 -0.44 25.18 18.18
C ALA A 91 -1.75 24.97 17.38
N ARG A 92 -2.15 25.96 16.58
CA ARG A 92 -3.29 25.85 15.65
C ARG A 92 -2.77 25.61 14.24
N ILE A 93 -3.49 24.82 13.45
CA ILE A 93 -3.17 24.62 12.03
C ILE A 93 -3.29 25.97 11.33
N SER A 94 -2.17 26.45 10.77
CA SER A 94 -2.08 27.72 10.06
C SER A 94 -2.14 27.53 8.55
N CYS A 95 -1.60 26.41 8.04
CA CYS A 95 -1.59 26.10 6.61
C CYS A 95 -1.49 24.59 6.36
N ILE A 96 -2.06 24.14 5.24
CA ILE A 96 -1.84 22.83 4.64
C ILE A 96 -1.31 23.08 3.23
N ILE A 97 -0.13 22.57 2.91
CA ILE A 97 0.55 22.77 1.62
C ILE A 97 0.52 21.49 0.79
N ASP A 98 1.13 21.53 -0.39
CA ASP A 98 1.35 20.35 -1.24
C ASP A 98 0.09 19.73 -1.87
N TRP A 99 -0.83 20.60 -2.27
CA TRP A 99 -2.08 20.23 -2.97
C TRP A 99 -1.87 19.77 -4.43
N GLN A 100 -0.63 19.65 -4.90
CA GLN A 100 -0.35 19.19 -6.26
C GLN A 100 -0.72 17.71 -6.39
N GLY A 101 -1.58 17.39 -7.37
CA GLY A 101 -2.16 16.06 -7.49
C GLY A 101 -3.42 15.84 -6.65
N ALA A 102 -3.95 16.88 -5.98
CA ALA A 102 -5.25 16.80 -5.34
C ALA A 102 -6.33 16.41 -6.37
N TRP A 103 -7.23 15.53 -5.93
CA TRP A 103 -8.20 14.89 -6.80
C TRP A 103 -9.55 14.71 -6.11
N THR A 104 -10.60 14.57 -6.92
CA THR A 104 -11.93 14.25 -6.43
C THR A 104 -12.18 12.76 -6.51
N THR A 105 -12.43 12.12 -5.36
CA THR A 105 -12.80 10.69 -5.30
C THR A 105 -13.97 10.49 -4.32
N PRO A 106 -14.83 9.47 -4.52
CA PRO A 106 -15.90 9.14 -3.59
C PRO A 106 -15.40 8.93 -2.16
N VAL A 107 -16.21 9.27 -1.17
CA VAL A 107 -15.82 9.19 0.25
C VAL A 107 -15.39 7.78 0.64
N PHE A 108 -16.12 6.74 0.21
CA PHE A 108 -15.80 5.36 0.59
C PHE A 108 -14.41 4.88 0.13
N ILE A 109 -13.84 5.53 -0.88
CA ILE A 109 -12.48 5.27 -1.39
C ILE A 109 -11.48 6.22 -0.71
N GLY A 110 -11.70 7.53 -0.84
CA GLY A 110 -10.69 8.53 -0.45
C GLY A 110 -10.53 8.75 1.05
N ALA A 111 -11.49 8.33 1.87
CA ALA A 111 -11.50 8.65 3.30
C ALA A 111 -10.52 7.82 4.12
N ASN A 112 -9.30 8.33 4.33
CA ASN A 112 -8.28 7.67 5.16
C ASN A 112 -8.08 8.37 6.50
N PRO A 113 -7.85 7.62 7.60
CA PRO A 113 -7.33 8.22 8.83
C PRO A 113 -5.99 8.93 8.55
N PRO A 114 -5.67 10.00 9.30
CA PRO A 114 -4.39 10.69 9.15
C PRO A 114 -3.21 9.73 9.32
N LEU A 115 -2.17 9.89 8.49
CA LEU A 115 -0.97 9.04 8.49
C LEU A 115 -0.17 9.08 9.80
N LEU A 116 -0.46 10.03 10.69
CA LEU A 116 0.11 10.11 12.03
C LEU A 116 -0.44 9.05 13.02
N LEU A 117 -1.53 8.37 12.64
CA LEU A 117 -2.16 7.32 13.44
C LEU A 117 -1.66 5.95 12.97
N ASP A 118 -0.94 5.27 13.86
CA ASP A 118 -0.40 3.95 13.57
C ASP A 118 -1.40 2.85 13.96
N TYR A 119 -2.27 2.47 13.03
CA TYR A 119 -3.21 1.37 13.23
C TYR A 119 -2.57 -0.03 13.20
N GLY A 120 -1.25 -0.13 12.98
CA GLY A 120 -0.50 -1.39 12.98
C GLY A 120 -0.08 -1.86 14.37
N ILE A 121 -0.28 -1.04 15.41
CA ILE A 121 0.07 -1.42 16.78
C ILE A 121 -1.00 -2.30 17.45
N ASP A 122 -0.55 -3.15 18.36
CA ASP A 122 -1.43 -3.79 19.33
C ASP A 122 -1.94 -2.74 20.33
N MET A 123 -3.26 -2.52 20.35
CA MET A 123 -3.89 -1.50 21.19
C MET A 123 -3.67 -1.79 22.68
N LEU A 124 -3.05 -0.83 23.38
CA LEU A 124 -2.74 -0.90 24.79
C LEU A 124 -3.08 0.42 25.47
N MET A 125 -4.14 0.45 26.28
CA MET A 125 -4.61 1.71 26.90
C MET A 125 -3.85 2.09 28.17
N LYS A 126 -3.10 1.17 28.78
CA LYS A 126 -2.37 1.40 30.04
C LYS A 126 -1.08 0.61 30.04
N LEU A 127 -0.05 1.22 30.61
CA LEU A 127 1.22 0.55 30.84
C LEU A 127 1.03 -0.65 31.79
N PRO A 128 1.76 -1.76 31.57
CA PRO A 128 1.66 -2.94 32.42
C PRO A 128 2.27 -2.67 33.80
N GLY A 129 1.81 -3.38 34.83
CA GLY A 129 2.23 -3.14 36.22
C GLY A 129 3.73 -3.33 36.48
N ASN A 130 4.40 -4.15 35.67
CA ASN A 130 5.84 -4.39 35.71
C ASN A 130 6.68 -3.40 34.88
N PHE A 131 6.08 -2.36 34.27
CA PHE A 131 6.75 -1.44 33.35
C PHE A 131 8.09 -0.88 33.87
N LYS A 132 8.15 -0.53 35.16
CA LYS A 132 9.37 0.05 35.76
C LYS A 132 10.56 -0.92 35.79
N ALA A 133 10.30 -2.23 35.75
CA ALA A 133 11.32 -3.28 35.82
C ALA A 133 11.82 -3.73 34.43
N LEU A 134 11.25 -3.20 33.34
CA LEU A 134 11.64 -3.54 31.97
C LEU A 134 12.92 -2.81 31.55
N ASP A 135 13.55 -3.25 30.48
CA ASP A 135 14.62 -2.52 29.80
C ASP A 135 14.07 -1.29 29.06
N ASP A 136 14.96 -0.37 28.69
CA ASP A 136 14.54 0.93 28.14
C ASP A 136 13.96 0.82 26.72
N ALA A 137 14.43 -0.12 25.90
CA ALA A 137 13.87 -0.33 24.56
C ALA A 137 12.41 -0.81 24.65
N THR A 138 12.15 -1.80 25.51
CA THR A 138 10.78 -2.28 25.77
C THR A 138 9.90 -1.18 26.37
N LYS A 139 10.44 -0.33 27.26
CA LYS A 139 9.70 0.80 27.81
C LYS A 139 9.29 1.80 26.73
N ASP A 140 10.19 2.12 25.81
CA ASP A 140 9.90 3.09 24.76
C ASP A 140 8.89 2.55 23.75
N GLN A 141 8.97 1.26 23.41
CA GLN A 141 7.93 0.59 22.62
C GLN A 141 6.56 0.65 23.30
N LEU A 142 6.47 0.32 24.59
CA LEU A 142 5.21 0.38 25.34
C LEU A 142 4.68 1.81 25.48
N ARG A 143 5.55 2.82 25.63
CA ARG A 143 5.16 4.24 25.63
C ARG A 143 4.58 4.64 24.28
N TYR A 144 5.24 4.26 23.20
CA TYR A 144 4.74 4.51 21.84
C TYR A 144 3.38 3.85 21.63
N GLN A 145 3.24 2.56 21.97
CA GLN A 145 1.99 1.82 21.87
C GLN A 145 0.85 2.49 22.65
N VAL A 146 1.09 2.86 23.92
CA VAL A 146 0.08 3.56 24.73
C VAL A 146 -0.26 4.93 24.16
N SER A 147 0.74 5.69 23.72
CA SER A 147 0.53 6.99 23.10
C SER A 147 -0.37 6.87 21.86
N GLN A 148 0.01 6.01 20.90
CA GLN A 148 -0.75 5.76 19.68
C GLN A 148 -2.17 5.26 19.99
N SER A 149 -2.33 4.35 20.95
CA SER A 149 -3.65 3.84 21.35
C SER A 149 -4.57 4.96 21.86
N VAL A 150 -4.03 5.88 22.67
CA VAL A 150 -4.78 7.04 23.17
C VAL A 150 -5.11 8.01 22.03
N LEU A 151 -4.17 8.27 21.12
CA LEU A 151 -4.40 9.13 19.96
C LEU A 151 -5.50 8.56 19.05
N ILE A 152 -5.42 7.28 18.70
CA ILE A 152 -6.42 6.58 17.87
C ILE A 152 -7.79 6.64 18.53
N HIS A 153 -7.88 6.28 19.81
CA HIS A 153 -9.15 6.31 20.54
C HIS A 153 -9.77 7.72 20.58
N THR A 154 -8.93 8.74 20.81
CA THR A 154 -9.36 10.13 20.83
C THR A 154 -9.83 10.59 19.46
N TYR A 155 -9.08 10.24 18.41
CA TYR A 155 -9.44 10.55 17.02
C TYR A 155 -10.78 9.93 16.63
N GLU A 156 -10.97 8.64 16.91
CA GLU A 156 -12.22 7.95 16.57
C GLU A 156 -13.42 8.52 17.33
N THR A 157 -13.26 8.82 18.61
CA THR A 157 -14.31 9.42 19.45
C THR A 157 -14.70 10.81 18.92
N LEU A 158 -13.72 11.69 18.69
CA LEU A 158 -13.98 13.02 18.16
C LEU A 158 -14.53 12.98 16.73
N THR A 159 -14.11 12.01 15.93
CA THR A 159 -14.61 11.84 14.56
C THR A 159 -16.06 11.38 14.57
N ALA A 160 -16.45 10.48 15.48
CA ALA A 160 -17.84 10.09 15.67
C ALA A 160 -18.75 11.29 15.98
N GLU A 161 -18.27 12.23 16.79
CA GLU A 161 -19.00 13.42 17.20
C GLU A 161 -19.03 14.52 16.12
N LYS A 162 -17.89 14.79 15.48
CA LYS A 162 -17.70 15.97 14.61
C LYS A 162 -17.81 15.68 13.12
N ASN A 163 -17.59 14.43 12.70
CA ASN A 163 -17.61 14.01 11.31
C ASN A 163 -18.27 12.62 11.17
N PRO A 164 -19.60 12.55 11.34
CA PRO A 164 -20.34 11.28 11.33
C PRO A 164 -20.19 10.52 10.01
N LEU A 165 -19.98 11.23 8.89
CA LEU A 165 -19.70 10.61 7.60
C LEU A 165 -18.37 9.85 7.59
N MET A 166 -17.29 10.48 8.07
CA MET A 166 -15.99 9.80 8.20
C MET A 166 -16.10 8.59 9.15
N TYR A 167 -16.80 8.74 10.27
CA TYR A 167 -17.04 7.65 11.21
C TYR A 167 -17.78 6.46 10.58
N LYS A 168 -18.80 6.75 9.76
CA LYS A 168 -19.53 5.74 8.98
C LYS A 168 -18.62 4.99 8.03
N VAL A 169 -17.69 5.68 7.36
CA VAL A 169 -16.76 5.08 6.40
C VAL A 169 -15.71 4.21 7.08
N MET A 170 -15.15 4.66 8.20
CA MET A 170 -14.20 3.87 8.99
C MET A 170 -14.80 2.53 9.47
N ARG A 171 -16.13 2.47 9.61
CA ARG A 171 -16.88 1.28 10.01
C ARG A 171 -17.59 0.60 8.85
N HIS A 172 -17.33 1.03 7.62
CA HIS A 172 -17.96 0.43 6.46
C HIS A 172 -17.49 -1.02 6.31
N PRO A 173 -18.41 -2.00 6.21
CA PRO A 173 -18.04 -3.37 5.91
C PRO A 173 -17.14 -3.42 4.67
N HIS A 174 -16.07 -4.19 4.71
CA HIS A 174 -15.14 -4.36 3.58
C HIS A 174 -14.44 -3.06 3.13
N GLY A 175 -14.51 -1.97 3.90
CA GLY A 175 -13.92 -0.69 3.52
C GLY A 175 -12.42 -0.77 3.21
N GLN A 176 -11.68 -1.61 3.94
CA GLN A 176 -10.27 -1.87 3.62
C GLN A 176 -10.11 -2.60 2.28
N THR A 177 -10.90 -3.64 2.01
CA THR A 177 -10.88 -4.39 0.75
C THR A 177 -11.15 -3.45 -0.43
N LEU A 178 -12.17 -2.58 -0.34
CA LEU A 178 -12.53 -1.63 -1.39
C LEU A 178 -11.39 -0.65 -1.70
N LYS A 179 -10.77 -0.10 -0.65
CA LYS A 179 -9.64 0.82 -0.80
C LYS A 179 -8.43 0.16 -1.43
N GLN A 180 -8.11 -1.06 -1.00
CA GLN A 180 -6.97 -1.80 -1.54
C GLN A 180 -7.21 -2.20 -3.00
N LEU A 181 -8.42 -2.62 -3.36
CA LEU A 181 -8.78 -2.86 -4.75
C LEU A 181 -8.56 -1.62 -5.61
N GLU A 182 -9.03 -0.46 -5.17
CA GLU A 182 -8.85 0.80 -5.90
C GLU A 182 -7.38 1.20 -6.00
N ALA A 183 -6.60 1.01 -4.92
CA ALA A 183 -5.17 1.31 -4.91
C ALA A 183 -4.36 0.40 -5.86
N PHE A 184 -4.75 -0.86 -6.03
CA PHE A 184 -3.97 -1.84 -6.81
C PHE A 184 -4.44 -2.03 -8.26
N VAL A 185 -5.73 -1.83 -8.55
CA VAL A 185 -6.30 -2.09 -9.89
C VAL A 185 -5.64 -1.26 -11.00
N GLY A 186 -5.16 -0.05 -10.68
CA GLY A 186 -4.64 0.89 -11.66
C GLY A 186 -3.15 0.77 -11.98
N SER A 187 -2.45 -0.22 -11.42
CA SER A 187 -1.00 -0.40 -11.59
C SER A 187 -0.56 -1.86 -11.36
N THR A 188 -1.38 -2.82 -11.77
CA THR A 188 -1.11 -4.25 -11.58
C THR A 188 0.19 -4.69 -12.25
N TRP A 189 0.51 -4.13 -13.42
CA TRP A 189 1.72 -4.48 -14.17
C TRP A 189 3.00 -4.00 -13.46
N ASP A 190 2.99 -2.77 -12.93
CA ASP A 190 4.17 -2.16 -12.32
C ASP A 190 4.33 -2.50 -10.83
N ASN A 191 3.24 -2.74 -10.08
CA ASN A 191 3.24 -2.85 -8.60
C ASN A 191 2.94 -4.26 -8.06
N SER A 192 3.29 -5.30 -8.80
CA SER A 192 2.96 -6.70 -8.51
C SER A 192 1.46 -7.03 -8.60
N LEU A 193 1.15 -8.16 -9.21
CA LEU A 193 -0.18 -8.71 -9.37
C LEU A 193 -0.70 -9.31 -8.06
N PHE A 194 0.22 -9.74 -7.20
CA PHE A 194 -0.09 -10.47 -5.97
C PHE A 194 -1.04 -9.72 -5.03
N PRO A 195 -0.81 -8.43 -4.67
CA PRO A 195 -1.73 -7.71 -3.78
C PRO A 195 -3.14 -7.54 -4.36
N PHE A 196 -3.24 -7.40 -5.68
CA PHE A 196 -4.53 -7.28 -6.36
C PHE A 196 -5.29 -8.61 -6.35
N GLU A 197 -4.60 -9.73 -6.57
CA GLU A 197 -5.19 -11.07 -6.46
C GLU A 197 -5.69 -11.36 -5.03
N GLU A 198 -4.89 -11.05 -3.99
CA GLU A 198 -5.29 -11.21 -2.59
C GLU A 198 -6.59 -10.44 -2.29
N CYS A 199 -6.73 -9.23 -2.82
CA CYS A 199 -7.95 -8.45 -2.67
C CYS A 199 -9.17 -9.11 -3.33
N LEU A 200 -8.99 -9.69 -4.52
CA LEU A 200 -10.08 -10.40 -5.22
C LEU A 200 -10.46 -11.72 -4.54
N ILE A 201 -9.50 -12.43 -3.95
CA ILE A 201 -9.75 -13.62 -3.12
C ILE A 201 -10.56 -13.21 -1.88
N ARG A 202 -10.19 -12.11 -1.23
CA ARG A 202 -10.96 -11.57 -0.10
C ARG A 202 -12.38 -11.18 -0.49
N VAL A 203 -12.58 -10.54 -1.63
CA VAL A 203 -13.93 -10.25 -2.16
C VAL A 203 -14.75 -11.53 -2.33
N GLU A 204 -14.17 -12.60 -2.86
CA GLU A 204 -14.88 -13.87 -2.99
C GLU A 204 -15.26 -14.46 -1.63
N ASN A 205 -14.34 -14.46 -0.67
CA ASN A 205 -14.55 -15.00 0.67
C ASN A 205 -15.58 -14.18 1.46
N GLU A 206 -15.60 -12.87 1.25
CA GLU A 206 -16.45 -11.91 1.93
C GLU A 206 -17.76 -11.62 1.18
N TRP A 207 -18.01 -12.30 0.06
CA TRP A 207 -19.10 -11.97 -0.87
C TRP A 207 -20.49 -11.94 -0.21
N ASP A 208 -20.77 -12.91 0.65
CA ASP A 208 -22.05 -13.04 1.37
C ASP A 208 -22.29 -11.87 2.35
N HIS A 209 -21.25 -11.11 2.69
CA HIS A 209 -21.31 -9.94 3.58
C HIS A 209 -21.50 -8.61 2.84
N LEU A 210 -21.41 -8.60 1.49
CA LEU A 210 -21.64 -7.40 0.67
C LEU A 210 -23.12 -6.98 0.59
N GLY A 211 -24.03 -7.77 1.15
CA GLY A 211 -25.47 -7.46 1.15
C GLY A 211 -26.14 -7.62 -0.22
N THR A 212 -25.50 -8.36 -1.14
CA THR A 212 -26.06 -8.74 -2.44
C THR A 212 -26.71 -10.13 -2.36
N ASN A 213 -27.78 -10.33 -3.14
CA ASN A 213 -28.41 -11.65 -3.31
C ASN A 213 -27.85 -12.40 -4.54
N GLU A 214 -27.02 -11.74 -5.34
CA GLU A 214 -26.41 -12.34 -6.52
C GLU A 214 -25.19 -13.18 -6.13
N PRO A 215 -24.94 -14.32 -6.79
CA PRO A 215 -23.73 -15.11 -6.55
C PRO A 215 -22.48 -14.34 -7.00
N CYS A 216 -21.34 -14.63 -6.37
CA CYS A 216 -20.06 -14.06 -6.80
C CYS A 216 -19.82 -14.35 -8.29
N PRO A 217 -19.51 -13.32 -9.11
CA PRO A 217 -19.39 -13.47 -10.57
C PRO A 217 -18.19 -14.33 -10.98
N TYR A 218 -17.27 -14.61 -10.04
CA TYR A 218 -16.15 -15.51 -10.23
C TYR A 218 -15.93 -16.39 -9.01
N ARG A 219 -15.18 -17.48 -9.22
CA ARG A 219 -14.65 -18.34 -8.17
C ARG A 219 -13.19 -18.64 -8.46
N PHE A 220 -12.33 -18.53 -7.47
CA PHE A 220 -10.96 -19.02 -7.57
C PHE A 220 -10.96 -20.54 -7.33
N LEU A 221 -10.10 -21.25 -8.06
CA LEU A 221 -9.90 -22.67 -7.83
C LEU A 221 -9.20 -22.86 -6.47
N PRO A 222 -9.60 -23.85 -5.65
CA PRO A 222 -8.95 -24.11 -4.37
C PRO A 222 -7.43 -24.27 -4.48
N GLU A 223 -6.96 -24.86 -5.57
CA GLU A 223 -5.54 -25.03 -5.86
C GLU A 223 -4.83 -23.68 -6.06
N ARG A 224 -5.47 -22.71 -6.73
CA ARG A 224 -4.92 -21.37 -6.93
C ARG A 224 -4.88 -20.59 -5.61
N ILE A 225 -5.92 -20.68 -4.80
CA ILE A 225 -5.95 -20.06 -3.46
C ILE A 225 -4.81 -20.61 -2.60
N ARG A 226 -4.63 -21.94 -2.61
CA ARG A 226 -3.52 -22.58 -1.88
C ARG A 226 -2.17 -22.10 -2.38
N GLN A 227 -1.96 -22.06 -3.70
CA GLN A 227 -0.72 -21.55 -4.29
C GLN A 227 -0.46 -20.09 -3.87
N HIS A 228 -1.48 -19.24 -3.93
CA HIS A 228 -1.39 -17.84 -3.50
C HIS A 228 -0.92 -17.72 -2.04
N TYR A 229 -1.45 -18.54 -1.13
CA TYR A 229 -1.01 -18.53 0.27
C TYR A 229 0.37 -19.16 0.50
N GLU A 230 0.80 -20.11 -0.34
CA GLU A 230 2.19 -20.60 -0.34
C GLU A 230 3.17 -19.49 -0.80
N GLU A 231 2.76 -18.66 -1.75
CA GLU A 231 3.51 -17.50 -2.26
C GLU A 231 3.56 -16.34 -1.24
N ALA A 232 2.52 -16.19 -0.42
CA ALA A 232 2.40 -15.12 0.58
C ALA A 232 3.58 -15.07 1.57
N GLU A 233 4.14 -16.22 1.96
CA GLU A 233 5.31 -16.24 2.86
C GLU A 233 6.53 -15.55 2.21
N SER A 234 6.76 -15.81 0.92
CA SER A 234 7.86 -15.20 0.17
C SER A 234 7.64 -13.71 -0.04
N PHE A 235 6.41 -13.32 -0.36
CA PHE A 235 6.03 -11.92 -0.47
C PHE A 235 6.22 -11.18 0.87
N ASN A 236 5.69 -11.72 1.96
CA ASN A 236 5.79 -11.11 3.29
C ASN A 236 7.24 -10.98 3.78
N LYS A 237 8.10 -11.97 3.51
CA LYS A 237 9.53 -11.88 3.82
C LYS A 237 10.21 -10.72 3.08
N SER A 238 9.87 -10.53 1.80
CA SER A 238 10.37 -9.40 1.01
C SER A 238 9.89 -8.06 1.59
N GLN A 239 8.60 -7.96 1.97
CA GLN A 239 8.06 -6.76 2.59
C GLN A 239 8.71 -6.45 3.95
N GLU A 240 8.90 -7.44 4.82
CA GLU A 240 9.55 -7.26 6.12
C GLU A 240 11.04 -6.89 5.99
N PHE A 241 11.73 -7.43 4.99
CA PHE A 241 13.08 -6.99 4.65
C PHE A 241 13.12 -5.48 4.35
N TRP A 242 12.29 -5.01 3.43
CA TRP A 242 12.22 -3.59 3.06
C TRP A 242 11.78 -2.69 4.21
N LYS A 243 10.81 -3.13 5.02
CA LYS A 243 10.39 -2.44 6.24
C LYS A 243 11.53 -2.28 7.24
N GLY A 244 12.37 -3.30 7.40
CA GLY A 244 13.58 -3.24 8.24
C GLY A 244 14.60 -2.23 7.73
N LEU A 245 14.61 -1.93 6.43
CA LEU A 245 15.51 -0.94 5.83
C LEU A 245 15.07 0.50 6.01
N ARG A 246 13.78 0.78 6.24
CA ARG A 246 13.26 2.16 6.38
C ARG A 246 13.95 3.00 7.46
N GLY A 247 14.54 2.37 8.48
CA GLY A 247 15.34 3.05 9.51
C GLY A 247 16.78 3.36 9.11
N VAL A 248 17.22 2.88 7.95
CA VAL A 248 18.58 3.03 7.43
C VAL A 248 18.57 3.84 6.13
N LEU A 249 17.64 3.51 5.24
CA LEU A 249 17.41 4.10 3.91
C LEU A 249 15.91 4.39 3.76
N THR A 250 15.55 5.60 3.35
CA THR A 250 14.15 5.93 3.05
C THR A 250 13.73 5.31 1.72
N ASP A 251 12.41 5.20 1.49
CA ASP A 251 11.86 4.72 0.21
C ASP A 251 12.28 5.59 -0.99
N GLU A 252 12.72 6.83 -0.74
CA GLU A 252 13.25 7.77 -1.74
C GLU A 252 14.78 7.67 -1.93
N GLY A 253 15.44 6.74 -1.24
CA GLY A 253 16.88 6.52 -1.35
C GLY A 253 17.76 7.46 -0.52
N TYR A 254 17.20 8.16 0.47
CA TYR A 254 17.98 8.99 1.39
C TYR A 254 18.43 8.21 2.64
N ALA A 255 19.62 8.52 3.14
CA ALA A 255 20.12 8.02 4.42
C ALA A 255 20.64 9.19 5.27
N SER A 256 20.54 9.07 6.59
CA SER A 256 21.18 10.03 7.50
C SER A 256 22.69 9.88 7.46
N ASN A 257 23.46 10.90 7.87
CA ASN A 257 24.91 10.78 7.98
C ASN A 257 25.34 9.62 8.90
N GLU A 258 24.56 9.31 9.92
CA GLU A 258 24.83 8.21 10.87
C GLU A 258 24.54 6.84 10.25
N SER A 259 23.49 6.74 9.44
CA SER A 259 23.08 5.49 8.78
C SER A 259 23.71 5.26 7.41
N PHE A 260 24.40 6.27 6.84
CA PHE A 260 24.92 6.24 5.46
C PHE A 260 25.86 5.05 5.21
N GLY A 261 26.84 4.82 6.09
CA GLY A 261 27.77 3.69 5.93
C GLY A 261 27.05 2.35 5.90
N LYS A 262 26.09 2.15 6.81
CA LYS A 262 25.26 0.94 6.85
C LYS A 262 24.35 0.82 5.61
N ALA A 263 23.83 1.94 5.10
CA ALA A 263 23.02 1.95 3.88
C ALA A 263 23.85 1.50 2.67
N VAL A 264 25.08 2.01 2.52
CA VAL A 264 26.00 1.61 1.44
C VAL A 264 26.36 0.13 1.54
N GLU A 265 26.65 -0.37 2.74
CA GLU A 265 26.92 -1.81 2.96
C GLU A 265 25.74 -2.68 2.52
N ILE A 266 24.52 -2.37 2.96
CA ILE A 266 23.33 -3.13 2.58
C ILE A 266 23.09 -3.09 1.07
N LEU A 267 23.21 -1.92 0.44
CA LEU A 267 23.03 -1.79 -1.01
C LEU A 267 24.09 -2.57 -1.79
N ARG A 268 25.32 -2.65 -1.26
CA ARG A 268 26.39 -3.48 -1.85
C ARG A 268 26.07 -4.96 -1.70
N ASP A 269 25.67 -5.40 -0.51
CA ASP A 269 25.36 -6.80 -0.27
C ASP A 269 24.16 -7.25 -1.11
N LEU A 270 23.13 -6.41 -1.23
CA LEU A 270 22.04 -6.59 -2.19
C LEU A 270 22.63 -6.75 -3.58
N ARG A 271 23.34 -5.75 -4.11
CA ARG A 271 23.97 -5.80 -5.43
C ARG A 271 24.73 -7.10 -5.68
N GLU A 272 25.54 -7.57 -4.74
CA GLU A 272 26.30 -8.82 -4.87
C GLU A 272 25.38 -10.03 -5.05
N VAL A 273 24.38 -10.19 -4.18
CA VAL A 273 23.41 -11.30 -4.25
C VAL A 273 22.74 -11.39 -5.63
N GLY A 274 22.21 -10.28 -6.12
CA GLY A 274 21.46 -10.30 -7.39
C GLY A 274 22.35 -10.30 -8.61
N LEU A 275 23.60 -9.83 -8.52
CA LEU A 275 24.54 -10.12 -9.59
C LEU A 275 24.77 -11.64 -9.68
N ASP A 276 24.96 -12.32 -8.56
CA ASP A 276 25.20 -13.77 -8.52
C ASP A 276 23.98 -14.59 -9.00
N ASP A 277 22.77 -14.14 -8.71
CA ASP A 277 21.54 -14.81 -9.12
C ASP A 277 21.16 -14.53 -10.60
N LEU A 278 21.47 -13.35 -11.13
CA LEU A 278 21.10 -12.95 -12.49
C LEU A 278 22.13 -13.39 -13.54
N LYS A 279 21.68 -13.56 -14.78
CA LYS A 279 22.52 -13.94 -15.94
C LYS A 279 22.27 -13.04 -17.15
N GLY A 280 23.20 -13.09 -18.10
CA GLY A 280 22.98 -12.47 -19.42
C GLY A 280 22.82 -10.95 -19.37
N GLU A 281 21.76 -10.44 -20.00
CA GLU A 281 21.49 -9.01 -20.11
C GLU A 281 21.01 -8.39 -18.80
N GLU A 282 20.20 -9.10 -18.02
CA GLU A 282 19.71 -8.67 -16.71
C GLU A 282 20.87 -8.39 -15.76
N ARG A 283 21.84 -9.30 -15.70
CA ARG A 283 23.07 -9.11 -14.91
C ARG A 283 23.84 -7.86 -15.36
N ARG A 284 23.94 -7.62 -16.67
CA ARG A 284 24.66 -6.46 -17.21
C ARG A 284 23.94 -5.14 -16.91
N SER A 285 22.61 -5.13 -16.97
CA SER A 285 21.81 -3.94 -16.61
C SER A 285 21.97 -3.63 -15.13
N LEU A 286 21.77 -4.62 -14.26
CA LEU A 286 21.92 -4.45 -12.81
C LEU A 286 23.33 -3.96 -12.45
N ASP A 287 24.38 -4.56 -13.03
CA ASP A 287 25.78 -4.18 -12.77
C ASP A 287 26.03 -2.70 -13.09
N LYS A 288 25.48 -2.22 -14.21
CA LYS A 288 25.60 -0.84 -14.69
C LYS A 288 24.80 0.12 -13.82
N GLU A 289 23.55 -0.19 -13.51
CA GLU A 289 22.63 0.66 -12.74
C GLU A 289 23.05 0.82 -11.28
N THR A 290 23.69 -0.19 -10.70
CA THR A 290 24.11 -0.22 -9.28
C THR A 290 25.60 0.04 -9.08
N ARG A 291 26.35 0.35 -10.14
CA ARG A 291 27.81 0.51 -10.07
C ARG A 291 28.24 1.60 -9.09
N TRP A 292 27.47 2.68 -9.00
CA TRP A 292 27.71 3.82 -8.13
C TRP A 292 27.86 3.44 -6.65
N VAL A 293 27.21 2.37 -6.19
CA VAL A 293 27.31 1.89 -4.79
C VAL A 293 28.74 1.47 -4.44
N VAL A 294 29.44 0.86 -5.41
CA VAL A 294 30.84 0.44 -5.24
C VAL A 294 31.74 1.67 -5.18
N ASP A 295 31.45 2.69 -5.99
CA ASP A 295 32.24 3.92 -6.05
C ASP A 295 32.10 4.75 -4.76
N LEU A 296 30.98 4.65 -4.05
CA LEU A 296 30.77 5.28 -2.73
C LEU A 296 31.60 4.63 -1.61
N SER A 297 32.06 3.40 -1.81
CA SER A 297 32.81 2.63 -0.82
C SER A 297 34.33 2.82 -0.93
N ASP A 298 34.80 3.46 -2.01
CA ASP A 298 36.22 3.69 -2.26
C ASP A 298 36.59 5.11 -1.78
N PRO A 299 37.39 5.27 -0.70
CA PRO A 299 37.73 6.58 -0.16
C PRO A 299 38.77 7.26 -1.06
N LYS A 300 38.32 7.74 -2.22
CA LYS A 300 39.04 8.69 -3.06
C LYS A 300 38.09 9.75 -3.60
N THR A 301 37.66 10.66 -2.72
CA THR A 301 37.72 12.11 -2.96
C THR A 301 37.40 12.86 -1.67
#